data_AF-A0A354BT14-F1
#
_entry.id   AF-A0A354BT14-F1
#
_cell.length_a   1.000
_cell.length_b   1.000
_cell.length_c   1.000
_cell.angle_alpha   90.00
_cell.angle_beta   90.00
_cell.angle_gamma   90.00
#
_symmetry.space_group_name_H-M   'P 1'
#
loop_
_entity.id
_entity.type
_entity.pdbx_description
1 polymer ?
#
loop_
_entity_poly.entity_id
_entity_poly.type
_entity_poly.pdbx_seq_one_letter_code
_entity_poly.pdbx_strand_id
1 'polypeptide(L)'
;MNEELKAQIQERIYFLENSKNQLVIDADTHITDMDHLHEAIAQQLNSTPDYYHGRPIGHRELLAEMIQAGVDISLVWQNPAATVYSKDKK
;
A
#
# COMPACT_ATOMS: atom_id res chain seq x y z
N MET A 1 20.13 8.06 16.02
CA MET A 1 19.16 7.04 15.58
C MET A 1 18.71 6.29 16.83
N ASN A 2 17.40 6.22 17.10
CA ASN A 2 16.85 5.55 18.29
C ASN A 2 17.30 4.07 18.33
N GLU A 3 17.85 3.59 19.45
CA GLU A 3 18.33 2.20 19.59
C GLU A 3 17.21 1.18 19.38
N GLU A 4 15.97 1.53 19.74
CA GLU A 4 14.79 0.71 19.46
C GLU A 4 14.55 0.56 17.95
N LEU A 5 14.66 1.65 17.19
CA LEU A 5 14.50 1.61 15.73
C LEU A 5 15.60 0.76 15.08
N LYS A 6 16.83 0.83 15.58
CA LYS A 6 17.92 -0.02 15.10
C LYS A 6 17.59 -1.50 15.32
N ALA A 7 17.11 -1.86 16.51
CA ALA A 7 16.74 -3.24 16.83
C ALA A 7 15.63 -3.75 15.88
N GLN A 8 14.60 -2.95 15.64
CA GLN A 8 13.52 -3.33 14.71
C GLN A 8 14.02 -3.48 13.26
N ILE A 9 14.96 -2.64 12.82
CA ILE A 9 15.58 -2.79 11.49
C ILE A 9 16.37 -4.09 11.42
N GLN A 10 17.17 -4.38 12.45
CA GLN A 10 17.98 -5.61 12.53
C GLN A 10 17.10 -6.88 12.52
N GLU A 11 15.99 -6.87 13.25
CA GLU A 11 15.02 -7.97 13.27
C GLU A 11 14.44 -8.24 11.87
N ARG A 12 14.05 -7.17 11.16
CA ARG A 12 13.51 -7.29 9.80
C ARG A 12 14.57 -7.80 8.81
N ILE A 13 15.81 -7.32 8.91
CA ILE A 13 16.92 -7.82 8.08
C ILE A 13 17.12 -9.32 8.35
N TYR A 14 17.20 -9.73 9.61
CA TYR A 14 17.37 -11.13 10.00
C TYR A 14 16.24 -12.02 9.45
N PHE A 15 14.99 -11.56 9.53
CA PHE A 15 13.85 -12.27 8.96
C PHE A 15 14.01 -12.49 7.44
N LEU A 16 14.38 -11.44 6.70
CA LEU A 16 14.57 -11.49 5.25
C LEU A 16 15.73 -12.43 4.86
N GLU A 17 16.87 -12.34 5.58
CA GLU A 17 18.05 -13.17 5.34
C GLU A 17 17.80 -14.67 5.58
N ASN A 18 16.92 -15.02 6.53
CA ASN A 18 16.56 -16.41 6.81
C ASN A 18 15.48 -16.95 5.87
N SER A 19 14.57 -16.09 5.41
CA SER A 19 13.43 -16.51 4.58
C SER A 19 13.80 -16.70 3.12
N LYS A 20 14.87 -16.06 2.61
CA LYS A 20 15.45 -16.22 1.25
C LYS A 20 14.42 -16.48 0.13
N ASN A 21 14.25 -17.73 -0.28
CA ASN A 21 13.43 -18.15 -1.42
C ASN A 21 12.01 -18.61 -1.02
N GLN A 22 11.58 -18.30 0.21
CA GLN A 22 10.30 -18.74 0.76
C GLN A 22 9.26 -17.61 0.80
N LEU A 23 9.60 -16.40 0.35
CA LEU A 23 8.72 -15.25 0.37
C LEU A 23 8.09 -15.03 -1.00
N VAL A 24 6.78 -14.85 -1.03
CA VAL A 24 6.03 -14.37 -2.18
C VAL A 24 5.91 -12.85 -2.07
N ILE A 25 6.40 -12.14 -3.09
CA ILE A 25 6.42 -10.68 -3.13
C ILE A 25 5.49 -10.20 -4.24
N ASP A 26 4.52 -9.35 -3.88
CA ASP A 26 3.78 -8.54 -4.84
C ASP A 26 4.52 -7.22 -5.07
N ALA A 27 5.01 -7.00 -6.29
CA ALA A 27 5.82 -5.83 -6.62
C ALA A 27 4.97 -4.61 -7.04
N ASP A 28 3.65 -4.72 -7.08
CA ASP A 28 2.78 -3.72 -7.68
C ASP A 28 1.48 -3.50 -6.88
N THR A 29 1.61 -3.03 -5.65
CA THR A 29 0.45 -2.68 -4.81
C THR A 29 0.26 -1.18 -4.71
N HIS A 30 -0.99 -0.74 -4.56
CA HIS A 30 -1.35 0.67 -4.44
C HIS A 30 -2.29 0.90 -3.25
N ILE A 31 -1.73 1.17 -2.07
CA ILE A 31 -2.56 1.57 -0.92
C ILE A 31 -2.86 3.05 -0.95
N THR A 32 -3.90 3.44 -0.24
CA THR A 32 -4.27 4.84 -0.06
C THR A 32 -4.54 5.11 1.41
N ASP A 33 -4.09 6.26 1.90
CA ASP A 33 -4.44 6.73 3.24
C ASP A 33 -5.90 7.24 3.21
N MET A 34 -6.81 6.38 3.67
CA MET A 34 -8.25 6.64 3.65
C MET A 34 -8.69 7.74 4.61
N ASP A 35 -7.91 8.02 5.66
CA ASP A 35 -8.23 9.02 6.67
C ASP A 35 -7.87 10.45 6.20
N HIS A 36 -6.96 10.56 5.22
CA HIS A 36 -6.47 11.83 4.68
C HIS A 36 -6.75 11.99 3.17
N LEU A 37 -7.78 11.33 2.66
CA LEU A 37 -8.19 11.42 1.26
C LEU A 37 -8.62 12.85 0.89
N HIS A 38 -8.21 13.33 -0.29
CA HIS A 38 -8.70 14.61 -0.79
C HIS A 38 -10.23 14.56 -1.02
N GLU A 39 -10.95 15.62 -0.65
CA GLU A 39 -12.42 15.65 -0.65
C GLU A 39 -13.04 15.23 -1.99
N ALA A 40 -12.54 15.77 -3.10
CA ALA A 40 -13.04 15.43 -4.44
C ALA A 40 -12.92 13.92 -4.76
N ILE A 41 -11.86 13.27 -4.28
CA ILE A 41 -11.63 11.83 -4.49
C ILE A 41 -12.55 11.03 -3.56
N ALA A 42 -12.73 11.48 -2.31
CA ALA A 42 -13.64 10.85 -1.37
C ALA A 42 -15.09 10.89 -1.87
N GLN A 43 -15.53 12.01 -2.43
CA GLN A 43 -16.85 12.14 -3.05
C GLN A 43 -17.02 11.15 -4.21
N GLN A 44 -16.04 11.03 -5.10
CA GLN A 44 -16.06 10.06 -6.20
C GLN A 44 -16.12 8.62 -5.69
N LEU A 45 -15.25 8.24 -4.76
CA LEU A 45 -15.21 6.91 -4.16
C LEU A 45 -16.57 6.52 -3.54
N ASN A 46 -17.20 7.45 -2.81
CA ASN A 46 -18.46 7.23 -2.10
C ASN A 46 -19.70 7.34 -3.01
N SER A 47 -19.55 7.81 -4.25
CA SER A 47 -20.67 7.96 -5.19
C SER A 47 -21.20 6.64 -5.74
N THR A 48 -20.40 5.57 -5.70
CA THR A 48 -20.80 4.23 -6.13
C THR A 48 -20.08 3.14 -5.33
N PRO A 49 -20.77 2.04 -4.98
CA PRO A 49 -20.12 0.84 -4.44
C PRO A 49 -19.37 0.03 -5.51
N ASP A 50 -19.55 0.35 -6.79
CA ASP A 50 -18.98 -0.43 -7.88
C ASP A 50 -17.45 -0.37 -7.90
N TYR A 51 -16.86 -1.47 -8.32
CA TYR A 51 -15.44 -1.53 -8.62
C TYR A 51 -15.11 -0.72 -9.87
N TYR A 52 -13.98 -0.02 -9.82
CA TYR A 52 -13.31 0.56 -10.98
C TYR A 52 -11.81 0.38 -10.82
N HIS A 53 -11.08 0.38 -11.93
CA HIS A 53 -9.64 0.14 -11.90
C HIS A 53 -8.91 1.22 -11.07
N GLY A 54 -8.08 0.78 -10.14
CA GLY A 54 -7.35 1.66 -9.22
C GLY A 54 -8.19 2.23 -8.08
N ARG A 55 -9.44 1.75 -7.85
CA ARG A 55 -10.27 2.19 -6.72
C ARG A 55 -9.45 2.22 -5.41
N PRO A 56 -9.37 3.37 -4.71
CA PRO A 56 -8.63 3.48 -3.46
C PRO A 56 -9.03 2.41 -2.44
N ILE A 57 -8.02 1.75 -1.88
CA ILE A 57 -8.15 0.79 -0.79
C ILE A 57 -7.23 1.17 0.37
N GLY A 58 -7.65 0.82 1.58
CA GLY A 58 -6.85 1.02 2.78
C GLY A 58 -5.90 -0.13 3.07
N HIS A 59 -5.15 0.01 4.16
CA HIS A 59 -4.21 -1.02 4.63
C HIS A 59 -4.92 -2.31 5.05
N ARG A 60 -6.18 -2.24 5.53
CA ARG A 60 -6.92 -3.42 5.99
C ARG A 60 -7.33 -4.31 4.83
N GLU A 61 -7.84 -3.70 3.77
CA GLU A 61 -8.20 -4.36 2.53
C GLU A 61 -6.96 -5.01 1.90
N LEU A 62 -5.85 -4.28 1.77
CA LEU A 62 -4.61 -4.86 1.25
C LEU A 62 -4.16 -6.07 2.07
N LEU A 63 -4.14 -5.97 3.40
CA LEU A 63 -3.73 -7.08 4.26
C LEU A 63 -4.64 -8.31 4.09
N ALA A 64 -5.95 -8.11 3.94
CA ALA A 64 -6.89 -9.19 3.69
C ALA A 64 -6.62 -9.86 2.34
N GLU A 65 -6.36 -9.07 1.29
CA GLU A 65 -6.01 -9.56 -0.05
C GLU A 65 -4.68 -10.31 -0.06
N MET A 66 -3.65 -9.79 0.62
CA MET A 66 -2.35 -10.46 0.76
C MET A 66 -2.50 -11.82 1.44
N ILE A 67 -3.26 -11.91 2.53
CA ILE A 67 -3.54 -13.17 3.22
C ILE A 67 -4.26 -14.16 2.28
N GLN A 68 -5.28 -13.68 1.55
CA GLN A 68 -6.03 -14.50 0.61
C GLN A 68 -5.16 -15.00 -0.56
N ALA A 69 -4.24 -14.17 -1.04
CA ALA A 69 -3.35 -14.47 -2.16
C ALA A 69 -2.09 -15.24 -1.77
N GLY A 70 -1.80 -15.37 -0.46
CA GLY A 70 -0.54 -15.95 0.02
C GLY A 70 0.68 -15.08 -0.31
N VAL A 71 0.52 -13.76 -0.26
CA VAL A 71 1.61 -12.78 -0.44
C VAL A 71 2.17 -12.41 0.93
N ASP A 72 3.49 -12.53 1.09
CA ASP A 72 4.18 -12.24 2.36
C ASP A 72 4.62 -10.77 2.45
N ILE A 73 4.98 -10.17 1.32
CA ILE A 73 5.53 -8.81 1.24
C ILE A 73 4.96 -8.11 0.02
N SER A 74 4.71 -6.80 0.15
CA SER A 74 4.29 -5.96 -0.95
C SER A 74 5.17 -4.74 -1.12
N LEU A 75 5.47 -4.39 -2.37
CA LEU A 75 6.01 -3.09 -2.76
C LEU A 75 4.83 -2.16 -3.05
N VAL A 76 4.80 -1.04 -2.33
CA VAL A 76 3.70 -0.08 -2.38
C VAL A 76 4.09 1.12 -3.23
N TRP A 77 3.26 1.45 -4.21
CA TRP A 77 3.35 2.62 -5.06
C TRP A 77 2.22 3.60 -4.73
N GLN A 78 2.44 4.88 -5.01
CA GLN A 78 1.38 5.89 -4.91
C GLN A 78 0.20 5.47 -5.80
N ASN A 79 -1.03 5.47 -5.27
CA ASN A 79 -2.21 5.19 -6.06
C ASN A 79 -2.54 6.37 -7.01
N PRO A 80 -2.51 6.19 -8.34
CA PRO A 80 -2.86 7.24 -9.29
C PRO A 80 -4.30 7.74 -9.12
N ALA A 81 -5.26 6.87 -8.81
CA ALA A 81 -6.65 7.26 -8.62
C ALA A 81 -6.88 8.08 -7.33
N ALA A 82 -5.93 8.02 -6.39
CA ALA A 82 -5.92 8.84 -5.18
C ALA A 82 -5.07 10.11 -5.31
N THR A 83 -4.48 10.36 -6.48
CA THR A 83 -3.57 11.48 -6.71
C THR A 83 -4.32 12.67 -7.30
N VAL A 84 -4.22 13.83 -6.64
CA VAL A 84 -4.76 15.09 -7.18
C VAL A 84 -3.79 15.64 -8.21
N TYR A 85 -4.10 15.42 -9.48
CA TYR A 85 -3.31 15.96 -10.58
C TYR A 85 -3.54 17.47 -10.73
N SER A 86 -2.44 18.21 -10.89
CA SER A 86 -2.46 19.60 -11.33
C SER A 86 -1.91 19.68 -12.75
N LYS A 87 -2.08 20.83 -13.40
CA LYS A 87 -1.48 21.04 -14.72
C LYS A 87 0.05 21.01 -14.59
N ASP A 88 0.71 20.31 -15.50
CA ASP A 88 2.16 20.38 -15.63
C ASP A 88 2.60 21.84 -15.76
N LYS A 89 3.66 22.19 -15.04
CA LYS A 89 4.30 23.50 -15.22
C LYS A 89 4.99 23.49 -16.58
N LYS A 90 4.57 24.40 -17.45
CA LYS A 90 5.25 24.67 -18.72
C LYS A 90 6.60 25.33 -18.50
#